data_AF-A0A3G5Z4U7-F1
#
_entry.id   AF-A0A3G5Z4U7-F1
#
_cell.length_a   1.000
_cell.length_b   1.000
_cell.length_c   1.000
_cell.angle_alpha   90.00
_cell.angle_beta   90.00
_cell.angle_gamma   90.00
#
_symmetry.space_group_name_H-M   'P 1'
#
loop_
_entity.id
_entity.type
_entity.pdbx_description
1 polymer ?
#
loop_
_entity_poly.entity_id
_entity_poly.type
_entity_poly.pdbx_seq_one_letter_code
_entity_poly.pdbx_strand_id
1 'polypeptide(L)' 'MENQEEIEKQILDIVRAQYEKDGGNNGVTFGAFDHILNMSIEDRNAFLERMAKEKKIFIFNSLNMRRIILPK' A
#
# COMPACT_ATOMS: atom_id res chain seq x y z
N MET A 1 -17.48 -1.00 -10.41
CA MET A 1 -16.62 0.11 -9.95
C MET A 1 -16.89 0.53 -8.50
N GLU A 2 -17.66 -0.21 -7.69
CA GLU A 2 -17.78 0.06 -6.24
C GLU A 2 -16.70 -0.63 -5.39
N ASN A 3 -16.22 -1.81 -5.79
CA ASN A 3 -15.30 -2.59 -4.95
C ASN A 3 -13.86 -2.04 -4.92
N GLN A 4 -13.44 -1.35 -5.98
CA GLN A 4 -12.06 -0.91 -6.12
C GLN A 4 -11.71 0.29 -5.24
N GLU A 5 -12.61 1.27 -5.15
CA GLU A 5 -12.42 2.44 -4.28
C GLU A 5 -12.44 2.04 -2.80
N GLU A 6 -13.28 1.08 -2.43
CA GLU A 6 -13.33 0.55 -1.06
C GLU A 6 -12.05 -0.21 -0.70
N ILE A 7 -11.52 -1.04 -1.61
CA ILE A 7 -10.22 -1.70 -1.44
C ILE A 7 -9.10 -0.67 -1.26
N GLU A 8 -9.06 0.37 -2.10
CA GLU A 8 -8.05 1.43 -1.98
C GLU A 8 -8.15 2.19 -0.66
N LYS A 9 -9.37 2.44 -0.18
CA LYS A 9 -9.62 3.05 1.13
C LYS A 9 -9.08 2.19 2.26
N GLN A 10 -9.34 0.87 2.25
CA GLN A 10 -8.82 -0.05 3.27
C GLN A 10 -7.29 -0.09 3.29
N ILE A 11 -6.66 -0.08 2.11
CA ILE A 11 -5.19 0.02 1.99
C ILE A 11 -4.69 1.32 2.60
N LEU A 12 -5.32 2.45 2.26
CA LEU A 12 -4.95 3.76 2.80
C LEU A 12 -5.12 3.83 4.31
N ASP A 13 -6.16 3.23 4.88
CA ASP A 13 -6.42 3.24 6.32
C ASP A 13 -5.34 2.45 7.08
N ILE A 14 -4.87 1.32 6.54
CA ILE A 14 -3.72 0.59 7.09
C ILE A 14 -2.44 1.45 7.04
N VAL A 15 -2.18 2.10 5.90
CA VAL A 15 -0.98 2.93 5.74
C VAL A 15 -1.02 4.15 6.68
N ARG A 16 -2.20 4.78 6.86
CA ARG A 16 -2.41 5.87 7.82
C ARG A 16 -2.21 5.40 9.27
N ALA A 17 -2.82 4.29 9.66
CA ALA A 17 -2.66 3.74 11.00
C ALA A 17 -1.19 3.42 11.32
N GLN A 18 -0.44 2.88 10.34
CA GLN A 18 1.00 2.66 10.50
C GLN A 18 1.76 3.98 10.63
N TYR A 19 1.42 4.98 9.83
CA TYR A 19 2.02 6.32 9.90
C TYR A 19 1.77 6.98 11.26
N GLU A 20 0.54 6.92 11.77
CA GLU A 20 0.19 7.45 13.10
C GLU A 20 0.97 6.75 14.22
N LYS A 21 1.22 5.46 14.07
CA LYS A 21 1.96 4.65 15.05
C LYS A 21 3.46 4.96 15.09
N ASP A 22 4.10 5.24 13.95
CA ASP A 22 5.57 5.32 13.86
C ASP A 22 6.14 6.55 13.16
N GLY A 23 5.29 7.51 12.77
CA GLY A 23 5.67 8.72 12.03
C GLY A 23 6.05 8.48 10.56
N GLY A 24 5.73 7.30 10.01
CA GLY A 24 6.11 6.91 8.65
C GLY A 24 7.51 6.29 8.53
N ASN A 25 8.18 6.01 9.65
CA ASN A 25 9.54 5.48 9.66
C ASN A 25 9.63 4.05 9.11
N ASN A 26 8.62 3.20 9.37
CA ASN A 26 8.63 1.82 8.88
C ASN A 26 7.79 1.60 7.65
N GLY A 27 6.68 2.33 7.48
CA GLY A 27 5.72 2.03 6.41
C GLY A 27 5.20 0.59 6.49
N VAL A 28 4.52 0.16 5.43
CA VAL A 28 3.81 -1.11 5.37
C VAL A 28 4.43 -2.02 4.30
N THR A 29 4.58 -3.30 4.58
CA THR A 29 5.09 -4.27 3.58
C THR A 29 3.98 -4.64 2.59
N PHE A 30 4.37 -5.07 1.38
CA PHE A 30 3.40 -5.46 0.34
C PHE A 30 2.45 -6.58 0.79
N GLY A 31 2.98 -7.57 1.52
CA GLY A 31 2.19 -8.71 2.01
C GLY A 31 1.16 -8.33 3.08
N ALA A 32 1.25 -7.15 3.68
CA ALA A 32 0.26 -6.69 4.66
C ALA A 32 -1.14 -6.54 4.03
N PHE A 33 -1.23 -6.40 2.70
CA PHE A 33 -2.50 -6.22 1.99
C PHE A 33 -3.06 -7.51 1.37
N ASP A 34 -2.38 -8.66 1.54
CA ASP A 34 -2.78 -9.92 0.90
C ASP A 34 -4.20 -10.35 1.32
N HIS A 35 -4.58 -10.09 2.56
CA HIS A 35 -5.92 -10.37 3.10
C HIS A 35 -7.03 -9.48 2.53
N ILE A 36 -6.69 -8.30 1.99
CA ILE A 36 -7.63 -7.38 1.32
C ILE A 36 -7.71 -7.71 -0.16
N LEU A 37 -6.55 -7.85 -0.79
CA LEU A 37 -6.43 -7.94 -2.25
C LEU A 37 -6.78 -9.33 -2.77
N ASN A 38 -6.56 -10.40 -1.97
CA ASN A 38 -6.93 -11.78 -2.28
C ASN A 38 -6.68 -12.18 -3.76
N MET A 39 -5.50 -11.86 -4.26
CA MET A 39 -5.10 -12.01 -5.66
C MET A 39 -3.67 -12.56 -5.75
N SER A 40 -3.21 -12.84 -6.98
CA SER A 40 -1.83 -13.29 -7.20
C SER A 40 -0.81 -12.22 -6.78
N ILE A 41 0.45 -12.63 -6.59
CA ILE A 41 1.55 -11.71 -6.26
C ILE A 41 1.70 -10.64 -7.35
N GLU A 42 1.59 -11.06 -8.61
CA GLU A 42 1.69 -10.21 -9.79
C GLU A 42 0.57 -9.18 -9.83
N ASP A 43 -0.68 -9.60 -9.64
CA ASP A 43 -1.85 -8.72 -9.66
C ASP A 43 -1.82 -7.74 -8.49
N ARG A 44 -1.44 -8.21 -7.29
CA ARG A 44 -1.28 -7.37 -6.10
C ARG A 44 -0.25 -6.28 -6.36
N ASN A 45 0.90 -6.66 -6.89
CA ASN A 45 1.97 -5.71 -7.18
C ASN A 45 1.51 -4.70 -8.22
N ALA A 46 0.83 -5.13 -9.29
CA ALA A 46 0.28 -4.24 -10.31
C ALA A 46 -0.78 -3.28 -9.73
N PHE A 47 -1.63 -3.75 -8.81
CA PHE A 47 -2.62 -2.93 -8.14
C PHE A 47 -1.97 -1.82 -7.31
N LEU A 48 -0.98 -2.18 -6.47
CA LEU A 48 -0.26 -1.23 -5.62
C LEU A 48 0.58 -0.25 -6.45
N GLU A 49 1.19 -0.71 -7.55
CA GLU A 49 1.93 0.14 -8.49
C GLU A 49 1.02 1.12 -9.21
N ARG A 50 -0.21 0.72 -9.57
CA ARG A 50 -1.23 1.65 -10.09
C ARG A 50 -1.59 2.72 -9.06
N MET A 51 -1.87 2.34 -7.81
CA MET A 51 -2.15 3.32 -6.74
C MET A 51 -0.98 4.30 -6.53
N ALA A 52 0.26 3.82 -6.65
CA ALA A 52 1.44 4.67 -6.58
C ALA A 52 1.56 5.63 -7.78
N LYS A 53 1.24 5.18 -9.00
CA LYS A 53 1.16 6.06 -10.18
C LYS A 53 0.10 7.14 -10.02
N GLU A 54 -1.02 6.80 -9.39
CA GLU A 54 -2.10 7.74 -9.02
C GLU A 54 -1.76 8.62 -7.82
N LYS A 55 -0.55 8.51 -7.26
CA LYS A 55 -0.06 9.27 -6.09
C LYS A 55 -0.91 9.09 -4.83
N LYS A 56 -1.66 8.00 -4.71
CA LYS A 56 -2.42 7.66 -3.50
C LYS A 56 -1.51 7.13 -2.40
N ILE A 57 -0.45 6.42 -2.79
CA ILE A 57 0.60 5.89 -1.93
C ILE A 57 1.97 6.15 -2.55
N PHE A 58 3.03 5.98 -1.77
CA PHE A 58 4.40 5.96 -2.28
C PHE A 58 5.07 4.63 -1.97
N ILE A 59 5.69 4.03 -3.00
CA ILE A 59 6.47 2.80 -2.85
C ILE A 59 7.92 3.20 -2.60
N PHE A 60 8.35 3.09 -1.35
CA PHE A 60 9.74 3.28 -0.95
C PHE A 60 10.51 1.96 -1.14
N ASN A 61 11.50 1.99 -2.03
CA ASN A 61 12.41 0.88 -2.25
C ASN A 61 13.72 1.15 -1.49
N SER A 62 14.05 0.30 -0.52
CA SER A 62 15.39 0.22 0.06
C SER A 62 16.19 -0.89 -0.62
N LEU A 63 17.47 -1.02 -0.26
CA LEU A 63 18.37 -2.05 -0.81
C LEU A 63 17.80 -3.47 -0.75
N ASN A 64 17.06 -3.79 0.31
CA ASN A 64 16.58 -5.16 0.56
C ASN A 64 15.06 -5.25 0.82
N MET A 65 14.31 -4.15 0.67
CA MET A 65 12.86 -4.21 0.89
C MET A 65 12.06 -3.15 0.12
N ARG A 66 10.79 -3.46 -0.12
CA ARG A 66 9.79 -2.52 -0.61
C ARG A 66 8.78 -2.23 0.50
N ARG A 67 8.54 -0.95 0.75
CA ARG A 67 7.59 -0.44 1.75
C ARG A 67 6.60 0.51 1.07
N ILE A 68 5.39 0.55 1.59
CA ILE A 68 4.33 1.47 1.21
C ILE A 68 4.19 2.50 2.32
N ILE A 69 4.25 3.78 1.95
CA ILE A 69 4.07 4.91 2.85
C ILE A 69 3.06 5.90 2.25
N LEU A 70 2.62 6.86 3.07
CA LEU A 70 1.89 8.01 2.56
C LEU A 70 2.79 8.84 1.62
N PRO A 71 2.24 9.43 0.55
CA PRO A 71 2.95 10.40 -0.27
C PRO A 71 3.45 11.58 0.58
N LYS A 72 4.58 12.17 0.18
CA LYS A 72 5.06 13.44 0.75
C LYS A 72 4.29 14.63 0.17
#